data_AF-A0A094H7U4-F1
#
_entry.id   AF-A0A094H7U4-F1
#
_cell.length_a   1.000
_cell.length_b   1.000
_cell.length_c   1.000
_cell.angle_alpha   90.00
_cell.angle_beta   90.00
_cell.angle_gamma   90.00
#
_symmetry.space_group_name_H-M   'P 1'
#
loop_
_entity.id
_entity.type
_entity.pdbx_description
1 polymer ?
#
loop_
_entity_poly.entity_id
_entity_poly.type
_entity_poly.pdbx_seq_one_letter_code
_entity_poly.pdbx_strand_id
1 'polypeptide(L)'
;MGHGMSKHASLESCWVILYGKVYNVTKFLSHHPGGSTAILQLAGQDATEDFDLIHPRGTLEDHSELVVELGDIDVDSLPKSPKEPDASQRGEIDIPMSSLLSLDEIEELAARQINQKGLTYYASATDDQLSKRLNNQVYRSILLRPRVFVDCTDCDLSASFLGQKLGLPVFISPAAMARLAHPTGECGIASACSEFGALQIISHNASIAPEDIVKAGKPGQVFAWQLYVLKDIKRTEAFLARINKIKEIKCICLTVDAPFPGKREDDVRFKNSELRNVDAGKAQEWGTEGGLTWARTIPWLRSHTSLPIIVKGIQTHEDAYIASKYAP
;
A
#
# COMPACT_ATOMS: atom_id res chain seq x y z
N MET A 1 -21.19 -25.61 12.67
CA MET A 1 -20.03 -25.98 11.82
C MET A 1 -18.66 -25.84 12.52
N GLY A 2 -18.56 -25.39 13.78
CA GLY A 2 -17.25 -25.13 14.42
C GLY A 2 -16.34 -26.34 14.73
N HIS A 3 -16.85 -27.57 14.77
CA HIS A 3 -16.08 -28.77 15.18
C HIS A 3 -15.18 -29.39 14.09
N GLY A 4 -14.82 -28.64 13.05
CA GLY A 4 -14.03 -29.15 11.91
C GLY A 4 -12.96 -28.20 11.37
N MET A 5 -12.92 -26.93 11.79
CA MET A 5 -12.03 -25.92 11.19
C MET A 5 -10.55 -26.29 11.28
N SER A 6 -10.11 -26.85 12.41
CA SER A 6 -8.72 -27.29 12.61
C SER A 6 -8.27 -28.42 11.67
N LYS A 7 -9.20 -29.12 11.01
CA LYS A 7 -8.90 -30.14 10.00
C LYS A 7 -8.55 -29.55 8.63
N HIS A 8 -8.84 -28.25 8.43
CA HIS A 8 -8.63 -27.52 7.19
C HIS A 8 -7.48 -26.52 7.34
N ALA A 9 -6.34 -27.01 7.82
CA ALA A 9 -5.12 -26.24 8.06
C ALA A 9 -3.89 -26.82 7.32
N SER A 10 -4.07 -27.27 6.08
CA SER A 10 -3.00 -27.81 5.22
C SER A 10 -3.06 -27.25 3.80
N LEU A 11 -2.01 -27.50 3.00
CA LEU A 11 -1.96 -27.08 1.59
C LEU A 11 -3.07 -27.70 0.74
N GLU A 12 -3.50 -28.91 1.09
CA GLU A 12 -4.53 -29.68 0.40
C GLU A 12 -5.94 -29.35 0.90
N SER A 13 -6.04 -28.70 2.07
CA SER A 13 -7.30 -28.29 2.66
C SER A 13 -7.09 -27.09 3.58
N CYS A 14 -7.40 -25.90 3.09
CA CYS A 14 -7.21 -24.64 3.80
C CYS A 14 -8.50 -23.83 3.83
N TRP A 15 -9.09 -23.71 5.02
CA TRP A 15 -10.26 -22.86 5.27
C TRP A 15 -9.88 -21.73 6.22
N VAL A 16 -10.47 -20.56 6.04
CA VAL A 16 -10.30 -19.40 6.92
C VAL A 16 -11.65 -18.83 7.28
N ILE A 17 -11.73 -18.14 8.41
CA ILE A 17 -12.94 -17.42 8.81
C ILE A 17 -12.67 -15.93 8.64
N LEU A 18 -13.57 -15.26 7.93
CA LEU A 18 -13.53 -13.82 7.70
C LEU A 18 -14.93 -13.27 7.92
N TYR A 19 -15.08 -12.28 8.80
CA TYR A 19 -16.34 -11.59 9.10
C TYR A 19 -17.48 -12.55 9.49
N GLY A 20 -17.18 -13.61 10.26
CA GLY A 20 -18.17 -14.61 10.68
C GLY A 20 -18.60 -15.59 9.58
N LYS A 21 -17.89 -15.64 8.45
CA LYS A 21 -18.13 -16.57 7.34
C LYS A 21 -16.93 -17.47 7.11
N VAL A 22 -17.19 -18.72 6.74
CA VAL A 22 -16.16 -19.71 6.43
C VAL A 22 -15.88 -19.69 4.93
N TYR A 23 -14.61 -19.53 4.55
CA TYR A 23 -14.16 -19.54 3.17
C TYR A 23 -13.18 -20.69 2.93
N ASN A 24 -13.42 -21.47 1.89
CA ASN A 24 -12.44 -22.41 1.35
C ASN A 24 -11.52 -21.66 0.37
N VAL A 25 -10.26 -21.50 0.77
CA VAL A 25 -9.24 -20.77 0.01
C VAL A 25 -8.16 -21.70 -0.55
N THR A 26 -8.37 -23.02 -0.51
CA THR A 26 -7.38 -24.04 -0.91
C THR A 26 -6.84 -23.80 -2.32
N LYS A 27 -7.72 -23.52 -3.30
CA LYS A 27 -7.31 -23.26 -4.69
C LYS A 27 -6.61 -21.91 -4.86
N PHE A 28 -6.87 -20.97 -3.96
CA PHE A 28 -6.30 -19.64 -3.98
C PHE A 28 -4.88 -19.59 -3.39
N LEU A 29 -4.47 -20.57 -2.57
CA LEU A 29 -3.15 -20.59 -1.91
C LEU A 29 -1.97 -20.36 -2.87
N SER A 30 -1.99 -21.00 -4.04
CA SER A 30 -0.92 -20.87 -5.05
C SER A 30 -0.96 -19.57 -5.86
N HIS A 31 -2.03 -18.78 -5.70
CA HIS A 31 -2.27 -17.52 -6.41
C HIS A 31 -2.20 -16.31 -5.47
N HIS A 32 -2.04 -16.53 -4.16
CA HIS A 32 -2.00 -15.46 -3.18
C HIS A 32 -0.70 -14.65 -3.32
N PRO A 33 -0.76 -13.33 -3.59
CA PRO A 33 0.43 -12.50 -3.77
C PRO A 33 1.37 -12.46 -2.57
N GLY A 34 0.83 -12.62 -1.35
CA GLY A 34 1.62 -12.72 -0.11
C GLY A 34 2.31 -14.07 0.10
N GLY A 35 2.09 -15.05 -0.79
CA GLY A 35 2.50 -16.44 -0.65
C GLY A 35 1.48 -17.28 0.13
N SER A 36 1.47 -18.60 -0.11
CA SER A 36 0.55 -19.54 0.54
C SER A 36 0.73 -19.59 2.06
N THR A 37 1.97 -19.43 2.53
CA THR A 37 2.28 -19.57 3.96
C THR A 37 1.61 -18.50 4.83
N ALA A 38 1.40 -17.29 4.28
CA ALA A 38 0.70 -16.22 4.99
C ALA A 38 -0.76 -16.59 5.31
N ILE A 39 -1.40 -17.39 4.45
CA ILE A 39 -2.77 -17.89 4.69
C ILE A 39 -2.73 -19.11 5.60
N LEU A 40 -1.78 -20.03 5.39
CA LEU A 40 -1.68 -21.27 6.16
C LEU A 40 -1.47 -21.06 7.66
N GLN A 41 -0.78 -19.99 8.06
CA GLN A 41 -0.61 -19.62 9.47
C GLN A 41 -1.94 -19.32 10.17
N LEU A 42 -2.94 -18.88 9.42
CA LEU A 42 -4.28 -18.53 9.91
C LEU A 42 -5.34 -19.58 9.52
N ALA A 43 -4.92 -20.68 8.91
CA ALA A 43 -5.83 -21.71 8.47
C ALA A 43 -6.53 -22.39 9.66
N GLY A 44 -7.83 -22.61 9.51
CA GLY A 44 -8.70 -23.12 10.56
C GLY A 44 -9.08 -22.10 11.64
N GLN A 45 -8.69 -20.83 11.50
CA GLN A 45 -8.89 -19.77 12.50
C GLN A 45 -9.67 -18.57 11.94
N ASP A 46 -10.08 -17.67 12.84
CA ASP A 46 -10.56 -16.33 12.47
C ASP A 46 -9.38 -15.43 12.10
N ALA A 47 -9.35 -15.05 10.83
CA ALA A 47 -8.30 -14.26 10.20
C ALA A 47 -8.77 -12.82 9.92
N THR A 48 -9.95 -12.42 10.41
CA THR A 48 -10.59 -11.14 10.04
C THR A 48 -9.68 -9.95 10.31
N GLU A 49 -9.07 -9.91 11.49
CA GLU A 49 -8.20 -8.81 11.93
C GLU A 49 -6.94 -8.71 11.04
N ASP A 50 -6.23 -9.83 10.82
CA ASP A 50 -5.07 -9.90 9.93
C ASP A 50 -5.39 -9.55 8.48
N PHE A 51 -6.55 -9.98 7.99
CA PHE A 51 -7.00 -9.69 6.63
C PHE A 51 -7.28 -8.21 6.45
N ASP A 52 -8.02 -7.60 7.39
CA ASP A 52 -8.34 -6.18 7.37
C ASP A 52 -7.07 -5.31 7.43
N LEU A 53 -6.00 -5.71 8.10
CA LEU A 53 -4.78 -4.89 8.16
C LEU A 53 -4.13 -4.63 6.80
N ILE A 54 -4.36 -5.49 5.80
CA ILE A 54 -3.61 -5.45 4.53
C ILE A 54 -4.48 -5.56 3.27
N HIS A 55 -5.76 -5.93 3.38
CA HIS A 55 -6.65 -6.12 2.22
C HIS A 55 -7.89 -5.23 2.29
N PRO A 56 -8.30 -4.58 1.18
CA PRO A 56 -9.61 -3.93 1.07
C PRO A 56 -10.77 -4.92 1.29
N ARG A 57 -11.89 -4.42 1.80
CA ARG A 57 -13.16 -5.14 1.71
C ARG A 57 -13.54 -5.33 0.24
N GLY A 58 -14.11 -6.48 -0.11
CA GLY A 58 -14.39 -6.83 -1.51
C GLY A 58 -13.30 -7.66 -2.20
N THR A 59 -12.14 -7.88 -1.55
CA THR A 59 -11.00 -8.58 -2.18
C THR A 59 -11.30 -10.05 -2.49
N LEU A 60 -12.19 -10.70 -1.74
CA LEU A 60 -12.54 -12.12 -1.97
C LEU A 60 -13.46 -12.28 -3.19
N GLU A 61 -14.36 -11.31 -3.40
CA GLU A 61 -15.32 -11.28 -4.50
C GLU A 61 -14.60 -11.16 -5.85
N ASP A 62 -13.49 -10.41 -5.88
CA ASP A 62 -12.56 -10.32 -7.01
C ASP A 62 -11.87 -11.66 -7.36
N HIS A 63 -12.01 -12.68 -6.51
CA HIS A 63 -11.41 -14.01 -6.63
C HIS A 63 -12.41 -15.16 -6.46
N SER A 64 -13.69 -14.88 -6.75
CA SER A 64 -14.80 -15.83 -6.57
C SER A 64 -14.67 -17.15 -7.37
N GLU A 65 -13.80 -17.19 -8.39
CA GLU A 65 -13.47 -18.41 -9.13
C GLU A 65 -12.52 -19.36 -8.38
N LEU A 66 -11.76 -18.85 -7.40
CA LEU A 66 -10.80 -19.60 -6.59
C LEU A 66 -11.18 -19.72 -5.11
N VAL A 67 -12.07 -18.84 -4.63
CA VAL A 67 -12.54 -18.79 -3.25
C VAL A 67 -14.01 -19.18 -3.17
N VAL A 68 -14.35 -20.11 -2.27
CA VAL A 68 -15.73 -20.58 -2.09
C VAL A 68 -16.21 -20.27 -0.68
N GLU A 69 -17.28 -19.49 -0.56
CA GLU A 69 -18.00 -19.30 0.72
C GLU A 69 -18.76 -20.59 1.06
N LEU A 70 -18.53 -21.12 2.27
CA LEU A 70 -19.13 -22.36 2.74
C LEU A 70 -20.33 -22.13 3.67
N GLY A 71 -20.44 -20.92 4.24
CA GLY A 71 -21.56 -20.51 5.10
C GLY A 71 -21.12 -19.75 6.35
N ASP A 72 -22.09 -19.43 7.20
CA ASP A 72 -21.88 -18.65 8.42
C ASP A 72 -21.39 -19.53 9.59
N ILE A 73 -20.62 -18.91 10.50
CA ILE A 73 -20.13 -19.53 11.72
C ILE A 73 -20.25 -18.57 12.90
N ASP A 74 -20.65 -19.12 14.05
CA ASP A 74 -20.61 -18.39 15.31
C ASP A 74 -19.15 -18.33 15.82
N VAL A 75 -18.54 -17.17 15.67
CA VAL A 75 -17.13 -16.92 16.01
C VAL A 75 -16.88 -17.03 17.52
N ASP A 76 -17.88 -16.72 18.34
CA ASP A 76 -17.78 -16.83 19.80
C ASP A 76 -17.72 -18.28 20.28
N SER A 77 -18.15 -19.22 19.43
CA SER A 77 -18.12 -20.66 19.71
C SER A 77 -16.76 -21.32 19.45
N LEU A 78 -15.78 -20.59 18.91
CA LEU A 78 -14.47 -21.13 18.54
C LEU A 78 -13.47 -21.10 19.71
N PRO A 79 -12.51 -22.05 19.76
CA PRO A 79 -11.39 -21.96 20.69
C PRO A 79 -10.60 -20.69 20.37
N LYS A 80 -10.54 -19.74 21.29
CA LYS A 80 -9.69 -18.54 21.14
C LYS A 80 -8.23 -18.99 21.17
N SER A 81 -7.53 -18.85 20.06
CA SER A 81 -6.07 -18.98 20.04
C SER A 81 -5.45 -17.99 21.02
N PRO A 82 -4.32 -18.30 21.66
CA PRO A 82 -3.58 -17.32 22.44
C PRO A 82 -3.16 -16.21 21.46
N LYS A 83 -3.82 -15.05 21.53
CA LYS A 83 -3.33 -13.85 20.86
C LYS A 83 -1.93 -13.59 21.40
N GLU A 84 -0.95 -13.34 20.54
CA GLU A 84 0.26 -12.65 20.98
C GLU A 84 -0.18 -11.39 21.74
N PRO A 85 0.55 -10.97 22.79
CA PRO A 85 0.22 -9.74 23.50
C PRO A 85 0.09 -8.63 22.47
N ASP A 86 -1.14 -8.16 22.34
CA ASP A 86 -1.56 -7.17 21.37
C ASP A 86 -0.61 -5.98 21.48
N ALA A 87 -0.09 -5.49 20.35
CA ALA A 87 0.67 -4.24 20.35
C ALA A 87 -0.17 -3.07 20.89
N SER A 88 -1.51 -3.21 20.93
CA SER A 88 -2.43 -2.32 21.65
C SER A 88 -2.19 -2.27 23.17
N GLN A 89 -1.41 -3.19 23.76
CA GLN A 89 -0.99 -3.16 25.16
C GLN A 89 0.33 -2.42 25.40
N ARG A 90 1.03 -1.93 24.36
CA ARG A 90 1.99 -0.84 24.56
C ARG A 90 1.15 0.41 24.78
N GLY A 91 0.96 0.80 26.04
CA GLY A 91 0.12 1.93 26.42
C GLY A 91 0.30 3.09 25.46
N GLU A 92 -0.82 3.59 24.94
CA GLU A 92 -0.89 4.69 23.99
C GLU A 92 0.00 5.82 24.52
N ILE A 93 1.08 6.12 23.80
CA ILE A 93 1.99 7.19 24.19
C ILE A 93 1.26 8.48 23.82
N ASP A 94 0.52 9.02 24.78
CA ASP A 94 -0.25 10.26 24.65
C ASP A 94 0.70 11.47 24.67
N ILE A 95 1.44 11.63 23.58
CA ILE A 95 2.23 12.82 23.29
C ILE A 95 1.39 13.71 22.37
N PRO A 96 1.07 14.95 22.77
CA PRO A 96 0.34 15.87 21.91
C PRO A 96 1.09 16.09 20.60
N MET A 97 0.41 15.95 19.45
CA MET A 97 1.04 16.15 18.14
C MET A 97 1.79 17.50 18.09
N SER A 98 1.20 18.55 18.65
CA SER A 98 1.80 19.90 18.69
C SER A 98 3.16 19.99 19.41
N SER A 99 3.56 18.95 20.16
CA SER A 99 4.88 18.86 20.79
C SER A 99 5.95 18.20 19.92
N LEU A 100 5.57 17.56 18.81
CA LEU A 100 6.48 16.98 17.84
C LEU A 100 6.93 18.06 16.86
N LEU A 101 8.21 18.41 16.90
CA LEU A 101 8.77 19.56 16.17
C LEU A 101 9.37 19.19 14.81
N SER A 102 9.57 17.90 14.54
CA SER A 102 10.19 17.41 13.30
C SER A 102 9.61 16.08 12.84
N LEU A 103 9.83 15.75 11.56
CA LEU A 103 9.47 14.44 11.01
C LEU A 103 10.26 13.29 11.66
N ASP A 104 11.50 13.55 12.11
CA ASP A 104 12.33 12.56 12.79
C ASP A 104 11.70 12.18 14.15
N GLU A 105 11.17 13.15 14.89
CA GLU A 105 10.45 12.89 16.16
C GLU A 105 9.14 12.11 15.94
N ILE A 106 8.44 12.37 14.83
CA ILE A 106 7.25 11.61 14.43
C ILE A 106 7.65 10.16 14.09
N GLU A 107 8.75 9.95 13.36
CA GLU A 107 9.27 8.61 13.04
C GLU A 107 9.67 7.84 14.31
N GLU A 108 10.37 8.48 15.26
CA GLU A 108 10.76 7.89 16.54
C GLU A 108 9.55 7.49 17.39
N LEU A 109 8.53 8.34 17.44
CA LEU A 109 7.29 8.04 18.16
C LEU A 109 6.54 6.88 17.48
N ALA A 110 6.40 6.94 16.16
CA ALA A 110 5.74 5.87 15.39
C ALA A 110 6.42 4.53 15.64
N ALA A 111 7.76 4.46 15.65
CA ALA A 111 8.51 3.23 15.91
C ALA A 111 8.26 2.61 17.29
N ARG A 112 7.78 3.39 18.26
CA ARG A 112 7.41 2.89 19.60
C ARG A 112 5.96 2.39 19.66
N GLN A 113 5.08 2.93 18.81
CA GLN A 113 3.64 2.66 18.84
C GLN A 113 3.17 1.60 17.84
N ILE A 114 3.70 1.59 16.61
CA ILE A 114 3.27 0.62 15.60
C ILE A 114 3.78 -0.78 15.93
N ASN A 115 3.02 -1.79 15.51
CA ASN A 115 3.41 -3.18 15.73
C ASN A 115 4.68 -3.56 14.92
N GLN A 116 5.34 -4.65 15.30
CA GLN A 116 6.61 -5.04 14.68
C GLN A 116 6.49 -5.30 13.18
N LYS A 117 5.35 -5.86 12.73
CA LYS A 117 5.06 -6.11 11.31
C LYS A 117 5.02 -4.80 10.51
N GLY A 118 4.30 -3.79 11.01
CA GLY A 118 4.21 -2.47 10.42
C GLY A 118 5.54 -1.72 10.45
N LEU A 119 6.24 -1.73 11.59
CA LEU A 119 7.56 -1.12 11.72
C LEU A 119 8.55 -1.68 10.71
N THR A 120 8.63 -3.00 10.64
CA THR A 120 9.55 -3.67 9.71
C THR A 120 9.18 -3.33 8.27
N TYR A 121 7.90 -3.37 7.92
CA TYR A 121 7.41 -3.08 6.58
C TYR A 121 7.73 -1.64 6.12
N TYR A 122 7.51 -0.63 6.98
CA TYR A 122 7.73 0.78 6.62
C TYR A 122 9.18 1.22 6.74
N ALA A 123 9.89 0.75 7.76
CA ALA A 123 11.26 1.18 7.99
C ALA A 123 12.27 0.48 7.08
N SER A 124 11.95 -0.70 6.53
CA SER A 124 12.90 -1.46 5.73
C SER A 124 13.15 -0.87 4.34
N ALA A 125 14.34 -1.16 3.80
CA ALA A 125 14.70 -0.91 2.41
C ALA A 125 15.53 -2.08 1.87
N THR A 126 15.86 -2.02 0.58
CA THR A 126 16.60 -3.09 -0.10
C THR A 126 18.04 -3.22 0.41
N ASP A 127 18.47 -4.47 0.59
CA ASP A 127 19.84 -4.88 0.99
C ASP A 127 20.38 -4.09 2.19
N ASP A 128 21.49 -3.37 2.02
CA ASP A 128 22.18 -2.61 3.08
C ASP A 128 21.55 -1.22 3.36
N GLN A 129 20.41 -0.92 2.72
CA GLN A 129 19.67 0.33 2.82
C GLN A 129 20.50 1.58 2.47
N LEU A 130 21.58 1.43 1.71
CA LEU A 130 22.48 2.54 1.36
C LEU A 130 21.73 3.64 0.61
N SER A 131 20.96 3.29 -0.44
CA SER A 131 20.19 4.26 -1.22
C SER A 131 19.15 5.01 -0.38
N LYS A 132 18.50 4.35 0.59
CA LYS A 132 17.58 5.02 1.54
C LYS A 132 18.29 6.13 2.31
N ARG A 133 19.51 5.86 2.81
CA ARG A 133 20.31 6.86 3.52
C ARG A 133 20.79 7.98 2.60
N LEU A 134 21.26 7.64 1.40
CA LEU A 134 21.74 8.62 0.43
C LEU A 134 20.64 9.59 -0.03
N ASN A 135 19.39 9.11 -0.18
CA ASN A 135 18.24 9.95 -0.53
C ASN A 135 18.01 11.10 0.46
N ASN A 136 18.23 10.88 1.76
CA ASN A 136 18.13 11.94 2.77
C ASN A 136 19.41 12.79 2.85
N GLN A 137 20.59 12.16 2.71
CA GLN A 137 21.87 12.84 2.86
C GLN A 137 22.16 13.84 1.74
N VAL A 138 21.71 13.58 0.50
CA VAL A 138 21.98 14.46 -0.65
C VAL A 138 21.44 15.88 -0.45
N TYR A 139 20.33 16.05 0.26
CA TYR A 139 19.79 17.39 0.54
C TYR A 139 20.71 18.23 1.44
N ARG A 140 21.58 17.60 2.24
CA ARG A 140 22.57 18.31 3.06
C ARG A 140 23.72 18.90 2.25
N SER A 141 23.90 18.48 0.99
CA SER A 141 24.88 19.09 0.09
C SER A 141 24.35 20.32 -0.67
N ILE A 142 23.07 20.67 -0.50
CA ILE A 142 22.43 21.81 -1.15
C ILE A 142 22.20 22.91 -0.11
N LEU A 143 22.89 24.06 -0.27
CA LEU A 143 22.74 25.22 0.62
C LEU A 143 21.80 26.26 0.01
N LEU A 144 20.93 26.83 0.83
CA LEU A 144 20.10 27.97 0.43
C LEU A 144 20.92 29.25 0.43
N ARG A 145 20.64 30.13 -0.55
CA ARG A 145 21.19 31.50 -0.61
C ARG A 145 20.06 32.50 -0.33
N PRO A 146 19.70 32.74 0.95
CA PRO A 146 18.59 33.62 1.28
C PRO A 146 18.84 35.03 0.75
N ARG A 147 17.77 35.67 0.28
CA ARG A 147 17.80 37.06 -0.19
C ARG A 147 17.39 37.96 0.98
N VAL A 148 18.13 39.04 1.19
CA VAL A 148 17.85 40.04 2.23
C VAL A 148 17.06 41.21 1.65
N PHE A 149 16.31 41.93 2.50
CA PHE A 149 15.43 43.05 2.11
C PHE A 149 14.36 42.69 1.05
N VAL A 150 13.77 41.51 1.19
CA VAL A 150 12.58 41.09 0.43
C VAL A 150 11.38 41.15 1.37
N ASP A 151 10.26 41.70 0.90
CA ASP A 151 9.01 41.67 1.64
C ASP A 151 8.48 40.23 1.68
N CYS A 152 8.39 39.66 2.88
CA CYS A 152 7.89 38.32 3.14
C CYS A 152 6.72 38.36 4.16
N THR A 153 5.97 39.47 4.20
CA THR A 153 4.80 39.60 5.07
C THR A 153 3.62 38.73 4.62
N ASP A 154 3.57 38.39 3.33
CA ASP A 154 2.62 37.47 2.75
C ASP A 154 3.38 36.42 1.91
N CYS A 155 3.27 35.15 2.29
CA CYS A 155 3.91 34.02 1.62
C CYS A 155 2.85 32.99 1.25
N ASP A 156 2.76 32.69 -0.05
CA ASP A 156 1.84 31.67 -0.57
C ASP A 156 2.60 30.38 -0.89
N LEU A 157 2.17 29.28 -0.26
CA LEU A 157 2.68 27.92 -0.52
C LEU A 157 1.86 27.18 -1.57
N SER A 158 0.81 27.80 -2.12
CA SER A 158 -0.02 27.18 -3.13
C SER A 158 0.78 26.84 -4.39
N ALA A 159 0.38 25.75 -5.04
CA ALA A 159 1.04 25.23 -6.22
C ALA A 159 0.02 24.78 -7.26
N SER A 160 0.50 24.47 -8.47
CA SER A 160 -0.31 23.79 -9.48
C SER A 160 0.33 22.47 -9.90
N PHE A 161 -0.51 21.48 -10.13
CA PHE A 161 -0.09 20.15 -10.55
C PHE A 161 -1.07 19.62 -11.60
N LEU A 162 -0.59 19.47 -12.85
CA LEU A 162 -1.41 19.03 -13.99
C LEU A 162 -2.74 19.80 -14.12
N GLY A 163 -2.67 21.13 -13.97
CA GLY A 163 -3.83 22.03 -14.04
C GLY A 163 -4.72 22.02 -12.80
N GLN A 164 -4.41 21.24 -11.76
CA GLN A 164 -5.10 21.27 -10.47
C GLN A 164 -4.42 22.27 -9.53
N LYS A 165 -5.21 23.00 -8.74
CA LYS A 165 -4.69 23.87 -7.68
C LYS A 165 -4.48 23.06 -6.41
N LEU A 166 -3.30 23.20 -5.80
CA LEU A 166 -2.93 22.58 -4.52
C LEU A 166 -2.63 23.66 -3.48
N GLY A 167 -2.90 23.35 -2.21
CA GLY A 167 -2.57 24.23 -1.07
C GLY A 167 -1.12 24.14 -0.61
N LEU A 168 -0.40 23.07 -0.99
CA LEU A 168 1.00 22.84 -0.66
C LEU A 168 1.81 22.39 -1.90
N PRO A 169 3.12 22.68 -1.96
CA PRO A 169 4.00 22.26 -3.04
C PRO A 169 4.61 20.87 -2.78
N VAL A 170 3.91 20.05 -1.99
CA VAL A 170 4.27 18.67 -1.64
C VAL A 170 3.04 17.79 -1.75
N PHE A 171 3.26 16.48 -1.93
CA PHE A 171 2.21 15.49 -2.04
C PHE A 171 2.54 14.26 -1.21
N ILE A 172 1.51 13.47 -0.87
CA ILE A 172 1.69 12.18 -0.23
C ILE A 172 1.92 11.12 -1.30
N SER A 173 3.14 10.58 -1.32
CA SER A 173 3.58 9.51 -2.22
C SER A 173 2.81 8.20 -1.95
N PRO A 174 2.60 7.32 -2.95
CA PRO A 174 1.83 6.11 -2.73
C PRO A 174 2.59 5.12 -1.85
N ALA A 175 2.04 4.84 -0.67
CA ALA A 175 2.45 3.78 0.23
C ALA A 175 1.29 2.81 0.43
N ALA A 176 1.55 1.52 0.28
CA ALA A 176 0.55 0.46 0.46
C ALA A 176 0.36 0.11 1.95
N MET A 177 -0.79 -0.47 2.26
CA MET A 177 -1.10 -1.08 3.56
C MET A 177 -1.09 -0.11 4.75
N ALA A 178 -1.61 1.11 4.59
CA ALA A 178 -1.59 2.14 5.64
C ALA A 178 -2.24 1.68 6.97
N ARG A 179 -3.15 0.70 6.93
CA ARG A 179 -3.74 0.06 8.13
C ARG A 179 -2.72 -0.65 9.04
N LEU A 180 -1.52 -0.97 8.54
CA LEU A 180 -0.41 -1.44 9.39
C LEU A 180 0.14 -0.37 10.35
N ALA A 181 -0.08 0.92 10.05
CA ALA A 181 0.35 2.02 10.92
C ALA A 181 -0.80 2.51 11.81
N HIS A 182 -2.00 2.65 11.25
CA HIS A 182 -3.15 3.20 11.97
C HIS A 182 -4.47 2.66 11.39
N PRO A 183 -5.49 2.34 12.22
CA PRO A 183 -6.75 1.74 11.73
C PRO A 183 -7.50 2.54 10.67
N THR A 184 -7.36 3.87 10.66
CA THR A 184 -7.99 4.73 9.63
C THR A 184 -7.35 4.58 8.25
N GLY A 185 -6.14 4.01 8.15
CA GLY A 185 -5.45 3.71 6.90
C GLY A 185 -5.38 4.88 5.92
N GLU A 186 -5.53 4.57 4.63
CA GLU A 186 -5.45 5.54 3.55
C GLU A 186 -6.57 6.61 3.61
N CYS A 187 -7.68 6.34 4.29
CA CYS A 187 -8.75 7.33 4.52
C CYS A 187 -8.30 8.44 5.49
N GLY A 188 -7.50 8.11 6.50
CA GLY A 188 -6.90 9.11 7.39
C GLY A 188 -5.98 10.06 6.63
N ILE A 189 -5.19 9.51 5.69
CA ILE A 189 -4.33 10.29 4.80
C ILE A 189 -5.18 11.22 3.90
N ALA A 190 -6.27 10.71 3.33
CA ALA A 190 -7.19 11.50 2.50
C ALA A 190 -7.81 12.67 3.27
N SER A 191 -8.21 12.42 4.52
CA SER A 191 -8.75 13.45 5.40
C SER A 191 -7.73 14.55 5.70
N ALA A 192 -6.49 14.18 6.03
CA ALA A 192 -5.41 15.14 6.26
C ALA A 192 -5.06 15.93 4.99
N CYS A 193 -4.93 15.26 3.83
CA CYS A 193 -4.65 15.93 2.57
C CYS A 193 -5.72 16.97 2.21
N SER A 194 -6.98 16.68 2.54
CA SER A 194 -8.12 17.59 2.34
C SER A 194 -8.05 18.86 3.18
N GLU A 195 -7.43 18.80 4.35
CA GLU A 195 -7.27 19.99 5.21
C GLU A 195 -6.21 20.94 4.65
N PHE A 196 -5.10 20.39 4.15
CA PHE A 196 -3.98 21.18 3.65
C PHE A 196 -4.03 21.44 2.14
N GLY A 197 -5.00 20.86 1.43
CA GLY A 197 -5.08 20.90 -0.04
C GLY A 197 -3.90 20.20 -0.71
N ALA A 198 -3.33 19.17 -0.07
CA ALA A 198 -2.23 18.39 -0.62
C ALA A 198 -2.76 17.31 -1.58
N LEU A 199 -1.97 16.92 -2.58
CA LEU A 199 -2.30 15.77 -3.43
C LEU A 199 -2.02 14.47 -2.66
N GLN A 200 -2.94 13.50 -2.73
CA GLN A 200 -2.67 12.12 -2.33
C GLN A 200 -2.55 11.23 -3.58
N ILE A 201 -1.42 10.52 -3.70
CA ILE A 201 -1.27 9.45 -4.68
C ILE A 201 -1.66 8.14 -3.99
N ILE A 202 -2.76 7.52 -4.42
CA ILE A 202 -3.26 6.27 -3.84
C ILE A 202 -2.49 5.09 -4.43
N SER A 203 -1.98 4.20 -3.57
CA SER A 203 -1.28 2.99 -4.00
C SER A 203 -2.23 1.99 -4.68
N HIS A 204 -1.75 1.31 -5.73
CA HIS A 204 -2.47 0.17 -6.33
C HIS A 204 -2.79 -0.90 -5.27
N ASN A 205 -1.86 -1.08 -4.32
CA ASN A 205 -1.93 -2.06 -3.25
C ASN A 205 -2.35 -1.42 -1.91
N ALA A 206 -3.17 -0.36 -1.96
CA ALA A 206 -3.75 0.24 -0.75
C ALA A 206 -4.52 -0.80 0.06
N SER A 207 -4.52 -0.67 1.39
CA SER A 207 -5.34 -1.52 2.26
C SER A 207 -6.82 -1.19 2.19
N ILE A 208 -7.22 -0.03 1.64
CA ILE A 208 -8.62 0.39 1.55
C ILE A 208 -9.03 0.56 0.07
N ALA A 209 -10.30 0.31 -0.24
CA ALA A 209 -10.83 0.45 -1.59
C ALA A 209 -10.73 1.91 -2.08
N PRO A 210 -10.42 2.15 -3.37
CA PRO A 210 -10.23 3.51 -3.91
C PRO A 210 -11.43 4.43 -3.68
N GLU A 211 -12.64 3.90 -3.81
CA GLU A 211 -13.89 4.65 -3.63
C GLU A 211 -14.06 5.14 -2.19
N ASP A 212 -13.70 4.30 -1.21
CA ASP A 212 -13.78 4.66 0.20
C ASP A 212 -12.72 5.70 0.58
N ILE A 213 -11.50 5.58 0.03
CA ILE A 213 -10.42 6.56 0.23
C ILE A 213 -10.85 7.92 -0.33
N VAL A 214 -11.36 7.96 -1.56
CA VAL A 214 -11.80 9.20 -2.19
C VAL A 214 -12.99 9.81 -1.45
N LYS A 215 -13.94 8.99 -0.98
CA LYS A 215 -15.08 9.44 -0.18
C LYS A 215 -14.67 10.05 1.17
N ALA A 216 -13.54 9.64 1.74
CA ALA A 216 -13.00 10.23 2.97
C ALA A 216 -12.41 11.64 2.75
N GLY A 217 -12.12 12.02 1.49
CA GLY A 217 -11.70 13.37 1.15
C GLY A 217 -12.85 14.39 1.16
N LYS A 218 -12.53 15.66 1.42
CA LYS A 218 -13.50 16.78 1.29
C LYS A 218 -13.73 17.13 -0.19
N PRO A 219 -14.85 17.78 -0.55
CA PRO A 219 -15.09 18.25 -1.91
C PRO A 219 -13.92 19.10 -2.44
N GLY A 220 -13.44 18.77 -3.63
CA GLY A 220 -12.29 19.44 -4.25
C GLY A 220 -10.93 18.81 -3.94
N GLN A 221 -10.86 17.80 -3.05
CA GLN A 221 -9.63 17.05 -2.81
C GLN A 221 -9.13 16.39 -4.10
N VAL A 222 -7.83 16.51 -4.35
CA VAL A 222 -7.17 16.00 -5.56
C VAL A 222 -6.48 14.68 -5.25
N PHE A 223 -6.76 13.66 -6.07
CA PHE A 223 -6.09 12.36 -5.98
C PHE A 223 -5.36 12.00 -7.27
N ALA A 224 -4.35 11.16 -7.14
CA ALA A 224 -3.73 10.44 -8.25
C ALA A 224 -3.77 8.94 -7.95
N TRP A 225 -3.69 8.11 -8.99
CA TRP A 225 -3.66 6.66 -8.83
C TRP A 225 -2.31 6.10 -9.24
N GLN A 226 -1.64 5.42 -8.33
CA GLN A 226 -0.44 4.66 -8.64
C GLN A 226 -0.83 3.35 -9.34
N LEU A 227 -0.22 3.07 -10.49
CA LEU A 227 -0.45 1.87 -11.26
C LEU A 227 0.77 0.95 -11.23
N TYR A 228 0.55 -0.27 -10.75
CA TYR A 228 1.34 -1.45 -11.12
C TYR A 228 0.63 -2.16 -12.27
N VAL A 229 1.36 -2.47 -13.35
CA VAL A 229 0.82 -3.36 -14.39
C VAL A 229 1.01 -4.78 -13.89
N LEU A 230 -0.08 -5.53 -13.72
CA LEU A 230 -0.04 -6.89 -13.22
C LEU A 230 0.37 -7.85 -14.35
N LYS A 231 0.93 -9.02 -13.98
CA LYS A 231 1.19 -10.11 -14.95
C LYS A 231 -0.09 -10.54 -15.68
N ASP A 232 -1.24 -10.48 -14.99
CA ASP A 232 -2.55 -10.54 -15.63
C ASP A 232 -2.96 -9.15 -16.14
N ILE A 233 -2.70 -8.92 -17.43
CA ILE A 233 -3.01 -7.65 -18.10
C ILE A 233 -4.51 -7.35 -18.07
N LYS A 234 -5.39 -8.35 -18.22
CA LYS A 234 -6.84 -8.13 -18.21
C LYS A 234 -7.33 -7.62 -16.86
N ARG A 235 -6.74 -8.12 -15.77
CA ARG A 235 -7.02 -7.59 -14.43
C ARG A 235 -6.60 -6.12 -14.30
N THR A 236 -5.46 -5.76 -14.89
CA THR A 236 -5.01 -4.35 -14.94
C THR A 236 -5.99 -3.47 -15.73
N GLU A 237 -6.48 -3.95 -16.88
CA GLU A 237 -7.47 -3.23 -17.71
C GLU A 237 -8.79 -3.03 -16.96
N ALA A 238 -9.26 -4.05 -16.23
CA ALA A 238 -10.45 -3.95 -15.39
C ALA A 238 -10.28 -2.92 -14.27
N PHE A 239 -9.11 -2.90 -13.60
CA PHE A 239 -8.78 -1.88 -12.60
C PHE A 239 -8.73 -0.48 -13.21
N LEU A 240 -8.10 -0.29 -14.37
CA LEU A 240 -8.09 1.00 -15.06
C LEU A 240 -9.51 1.48 -15.39
N ALA A 241 -10.38 0.58 -15.87
CA ALA A 241 -11.77 0.90 -16.13
C ALA A 241 -12.55 1.29 -14.85
N ARG A 242 -12.22 0.70 -13.69
CA ARG A 242 -12.76 1.10 -12.38
C ARG A 242 -12.26 2.49 -11.99
N ILE A 243 -10.95 2.71 -12.03
CA ILE A 243 -10.32 3.98 -11.64
C ILE A 243 -10.79 5.16 -12.50
N ASN A 244 -10.96 4.95 -13.81
CA ASN A 244 -11.46 6.00 -14.72
C ASN A 244 -12.88 6.49 -14.38
N LYS A 245 -13.66 5.74 -13.59
CA LYS A 245 -15.00 6.16 -13.14
C LYS A 245 -14.95 7.12 -11.95
N ILE A 246 -13.80 7.21 -11.26
CA ILE A 246 -13.61 8.04 -10.08
C ILE A 246 -13.08 9.41 -10.52
N LYS A 247 -13.93 10.42 -10.47
CA LYS A 247 -13.67 11.75 -11.07
C LYS A 247 -12.61 12.54 -10.33
N GLU A 248 -12.40 12.23 -9.06
CA GLU A 248 -11.46 12.88 -8.15
C GLU A 248 -10.01 12.46 -8.44
N ILE A 249 -9.81 11.32 -9.11
CA ILE A 249 -8.51 10.86 -9.58
C ILE A 249 -8.15 11.60 -10.87
N LYS A 250 -7.07 12.40 -10.83
CA LYS A 250 -6.70 13.33 -11.90
C LYS A 250 -5.53 12.87 -12.76
N CYS A 251 -4.78 11.85 -12.35
CA CYS A 251 -3.71 11.27 -13.16
C CYS A 251 -3.37 9.84 -12.73
N ILE A 252 -2.69 9.13 -13.62
CA ILE A 252 -2.13 7.80 -13.38
C ILE A 252 -0.62 7.91 -13.20
N CYS A 253 -0.08 7.43 -12.08
CA CYS A 253 1.33 7.30 -11.80
C CYS A 253 1.79 5.86 -12.09
N LEU A 254 2.23 5.60 -13.33
CA LEU A 254 2.76 4.30 -13.74
C LEU A 254 4.12 4.04 -13.06
N THR A 255 4.20 3.02 -12.21
CA THR A 255 5.42 2.66 -11.48
C THR A 255 6.25 1.66 -12.26
N VAL A 256 7.51 2.01 -12.53
CA VAL A 256 8.42 1.25 -13.41
C VAL A 256 9.71 0.76 -12.73
N ASP A 257 9.92 1.12 -11.47
CA ASP A 257 11.14 0.83 -10.69
C ASP A 257 11.11 -0.50 -9.93
N ALA A 258 10.01 -1.24 -9.99
CA ALA A 258 9.84 -2.51 -9.28
C ALA A 258 9.26 -3.64 -10.17
N PRO A 259 9.95 -4.01 -11.28
CA PRO A 259 9.59 -5.21 -12.06
C PRO A 259 9.82 -6.51 -11.26
N PHE A 260 10.73 -6.44 -10.30
CA PHE A 260 10.99 -7.47 -9.30
C PHE A 260 10.99 -6.83 -7.92
N PRO A 261 10.59 -7.57 -6.88
CA PRO A 261 10.56 -7.03 -5.54
C PRO A 261 11.98 -6.83 -5.01
N GLY A 262 12.24 -5.68 -4.38
CA GLY A 262 13.48 -5.45 -3.67
C GLY A 262 13.65 -6.41 -2.49
N LYS A 263 14.89 -6.86 -2.25
CA LYS A 263 15.22 -7.73 -1.10
C LYS A 263 15.28 -6.90 0.18
N ARG A 264 14.14 -6.72 0.84
CA ARG A 264 14.05 -6.04 2.13
C ARG A 264 14.39 -7.00 3.26
N GLU A 265 15.63 -6.99 3.72
CA GLU A 265 16.15 -8.03 4.61
C GLU A 265 15.47 -8.06 5.99
N ASP A 266 15.06 -6.90 6.51
CA ASP A 266 14.36 -6.84 7.81
C ASP A 266 12.99 -7.52 7.72
N ASP A 267 12.25 -7.31 6.63
CA ASP A 267 10.99 -8.03 6.36
C ASP A 267 11.21 -9.53 6.25
N VAL A 268 12.30 -9.96 5.60
CA VAL A 268 12.65 -11.37 5.49
C VAL A 268 12.97 -11.97 6.86
N ARG A 269 13.73 -11.26 7.71
CA ARG A 269 14.04 -11.69 9.08
C ARG A 269 12.78 -11.82 9.92
N PHE A 270 11.89 -10.81 9.86
CA PHE A 270 10.61 -10.84 10.56
C PHE A 270 9.71 -11.99 10.09
N LYS A 271 9.54 -12.16 8.77
CA LYS A 271 8.78 -13.31 8.25
C LYS A 271 9.37 -14.64 8.71
N ASN A 272 10.69 -14.78 8.68
CA ASN A 272 11.36 -16.00 9.13
C ASN A 272 11.20 -16.25 10.65
N SER A 273 11.09 -15.21 11.48
CA SER A 273 10.80 -15.39 12.91
C SER A 273 9.37 -15.84 13.18
N GLU A 274 8.41 -15.42 12.35
CA GLU A 274 7.01 -15.85 12.40
C GLU A 274 6.81 -17.28 11.86
N LEU A 275 7.60 -17.67 10.87
CA LEU A 275 7.55 -18.97 10.20
C LEU A 275 8.28 -20.06 11.02
N ARG A 276 7.85 -20.28 12.26
CA ARG A 276 8.30 -21.45 13.04
C ARG A 276 7.65 -22.72 12.44
N ASN A 277 8.43 -23.51 11.68
CA ASN A 277 8.12 -24.87 11.23
C ASN A 277 7.13 -25.07 10.07
N VAL A 278 6.99 -24.13 9.13
CA VAL A 278 6.21 -24.37 7.91
C VAL A 278 7.12 -24.24 6.69
N ASP A 279 7.17 -25.29 5.87
CA ASP A 279 7.93 -25.30 4.62
C ASP A 279 7.37 -24.19 3.72
N ALA A 280 8.10 -23.08 3.63
CA ALA A 280 7.64 -21.90 2.92
C ALA A 280 7.70 -22.21 1.42
N GLY A 281 6.53 -22.50 0.83
CA GLY A 281 6.39 -22.50 -0.62
C GLY A 281 6.92 -21.20 -1.21
N LYS A 282 7.40 -21.23 -2.46
CA LYS A 282 7.93 -20.03 -3.12
C LYS A 282 6.85 -18.93 -3.13
N ALA A 283 7.13 -17.80 -2.47
CA ALA A 283 6.29 -16.62 -2.58
C ALA A 283 6.18 -16.22 -4.05
N GLN A 284 4.97 -15.86 -4.49
CA GLN A 284 4.76 -15.38 -5.83
C GLN A 284 5.53 -14.07 -6.03
N GLU A 285 6.27 -13.96 -7.12
CA GLU A 285 6.93 -12.72 -7.49
C GLU A 285 5.89 -11.63 -7.77
N TRP A 286 5.79 -10.68 -6.84
CA TRP A 286 4.99 -9.47 -6.95
C TRP A 286 5.85 -8.33 -7.51
N GLY A 287 5.24 -7.44 -8.29
CA GLY A 287 5.94 -6.37 -8.99
C GLY A 287 5.14 -5.92 -10.21
N THR A 288 5.60 -4.84 -10.85
CA THR A 288 5.12 -4.48 -12.18
C THR A 288 5.55 -5.56 -13.18
N GLU A 289 4.78 -5.77 -14.24
CA GLU A 289 5.11 -6.75 -15.27
C GLU A 289 6.52 -6.50 -15.84
N GLY A 290 7.34 -7.54 -15.98
CA GLY A 290 8.77 -7.38 -16.31
C GLY A 290 9.03 -7.05 -17.79
N GLY A 291 8.07 -7.29 -18.67
CA GLY A 291 8.11 -7.03 -20.11
C GLY A 291 7.58 -5.66 -20.54
N LEU A 292 7.38 -4.72 -19.60
CA LEU A 292 6.98 -3.35 -19.95
C LEU A 292 8.09 -2.65 -20.75
N THR A 293 7.68 -1.93 -21.80
CA THR A 293 8.58 -1.17 -22.67
C THR A 293 7.91 0.13 -23.07
N TRP A 294 8.70 1.17 -23.31
CA TRP A 294 8.18 2.46 -23.78
C TRP A 294 7.27 2.34 -25.01
N ALA A 295 7.69 1.56 -26.00
CA ALA A 295 7.00 1.39 -27.28
C ALA A 295 5.65 0.66 -27.19
N ARG A 296 5.47 -0.23 -26.21
CA ARG A 296 4.23 -1.02 -26.05
C ARG A 296 3.35 -0.50 -24.92
N THR A 297 3.95 -0.20 -23.78
CA THR A 297 3.23 0.09 -22.54
C THR A 297 2.55 1.46 -22.57
N ILE A 298 3.22 2.52 -23.02
CA ILE A 298 2.60 3.86 -23.03
C ILE A 298 1.44 3.94 -24.03
N PRO A 299 1.54 3.45 -25.29
CA PRO A 299 0.40 3.42 -26.19
C PRO A 299 -0.77 2.58 -25.67
N TRP A 300 -0.49 1.40 -25.08
CA TRP A 300 -1.52 0.56 -24.46
C TRP A 300 -2.20 1.26 -23.29
N LEU A 301 -1.45 1.92 -22.40
CA LEU A 301 -2.06 2.62 -21.26
C LEU A 301 -2.97 3.76 -21.74
N ARG A 302 -2.55 4.50 -22.77
CA ARG A 302 -3.36 5.56 -23.41
C ARG A 302 -4.64 5.06 -24.07
N SER A 303 -4.68 3.82 -24.56
CA SER A 303 -5.93 3.27 -25.10
C SER A 303 -6.94 2.94 -23.99
N HIS A 304 -6.50 2.86 -22.73
CA HIS A 304 -7.31 2.50 -21.57
C HIS A 304 -7.63 3.65 -20.63
N THR A 305 -7.00 4.82 -20.77
CA THR A 305 -7.33 6.02 -19.98
C THR A 305 -7.05 7.29 -20.75
N SER A 306 -7.88 8.31 -20.52
CA SER A 306 -7.64 9.68 -20.96
C SER A 306 -6.95 10.55 -19.90
N LEU A 307 -6.73 10.01 -18.70
CA LEU A 307 -6.03 10.73 -17.64
C LEU A 307 -4.54 10.94 -18.01
N PRO A 308 -3.94 12.07 -17.61
CA PRO A 308 -2.50 12.26 -17.69
C PRO A 308 -1.72 11.10 -17.07
N ILE A 309 -0.62 10.72 -17.71
CA ILE A 309 0.25 9.62 -17.26
C ILE A 309 1.57 10.22 -16.77
N ILE A 310 1.93 9.91 -15.53
CA ILE A 310 3.23 10.20 -14.92
C ILE A 310 4.01 8.89 -14.83
N VAL A 311 5.25 8.88 -15.30
CA VAL A 311 6.14 7.73 -15.14
C VAL A 311 6.93 7.90 -13.84
N LYS A 312 6.59 7.08 -12.85
CA LYS A 312 7.22 7.05 -11.51
C LYS A 312 8.31 5.98 -11.47
N GLY A 313 9.49 6.35 -10.99
CA GLY A 313 10.63 5.43 -10.83
C GLY A 313 11.78 5.65 -11.81
N ILE A 314 11.76 6.77 -12.54
CA ILE A 314 12.89 7.20 -13.37
C ILE A 314 14.08 7.53 -12.46
N GLN A 315 15.24 6.95 -12.77
CA GLN A 315 16.48 7.11 -11.98
C GLN A 315 17.60 7.78 -12.78
N THR A 316 17.43 7.97 -14.09
CA THR A 316 18.43 8.55 -14.99
C THR A 316 17.83 9.70 -15.80
N HIS A 317 18.68 10.63 -16.23
CA HIS A 317 18.24 11.73 -17.08
C HIS A 317 17.92 11.28 -18.51
N GLU A 318 18.53 10.19 -18.98
CA GLU A 318 18.26 9.54 -20.25
C GLU A 318 16.81 9.02 -20.30
N ASP A 319 16.37 8.34 -19.23
CA ASP A 319 14.98 7.86 -19.13
C ASP A 319 13.98 9.02 -19.01
N ALA A 320 14.35 10.12 -18.35
CA ALA A 320 13.53 11.34 -18.34
C ALA A 320 13.39 11.94 -19.75
N TYR A 321 14.48 11.95 -20.53
CA TYR A 321 14.45 12.38 -21.92
C TYR A 321 13.56 11.45 -22.77
N ILE A 322 13.68 10.13 -22.62
CA ILE A 322 12.83 9.17 -23.33
C ILE A 322 11.37 9.39 -22.96
N ALA A 323 11.04 9.53 -21.67
CA ALA A 323 9.69 9.81 -21.21
C ALA A 323 9.09 11.06 -21.90
N SER A 324 9.89 12.12 -22.09
CA SER A 324 9.47 13.33 -22.82
C SER A 324 9.14 13.11 -24.29
N LYS A 325 9.63 12.03 -24.92
CA LYS A 325 9.27 11.65 -26.29
C LYS A 325 7.95 10.91 -26.38
N TYR A 326 7.52 10.32 -25.27
CA TYR A 326 6.26 9.60 -25.19
C TYR A 326 5.15 10.50 -24.66
N ALA A 327 5.41 11.43 -23.73
CA ALA A 327 4.47 12.45 -23.28
C ALA A 327 4.24 13.53 -24.38
N PRO A 328 3.00 13.81 -24.83
CA PRO A 328 2.71 14.95 -25.70
C PRO A 328 2.88 16.28 -24.98
#